data_AF-A0A1D1W051-F1
#
_entry.id   AF-A0A1D1W051-F1
#
_cell.length_a   1.000
_cell.length_b   1.000
_cell.length_c   1.000
_cell.angle_alpha   90.00
_cell.angle_beta   90.00
_cell.angle_gamma   90.00
#
_symmetry.space_group_name_H-M   'P 1'
#
loop_
_entity.id
_entity.type
_entity.pdbx_description
1 polymer ?
#
loop_
_entity_poly.entity_id
_entity_poly.type
_entity_poly.pdbx_seq_one_letter_code
_entity_poly.pdbx_strand_id
1 'polypeptide(L)'
;MEESLLVGELSASMREMGSWTQSGDATVAKTRAPKNTGGPLAIRNTVEKPAAVVDYENFIAANGGTTGGWDDFDHQEFLAFRQRLGPLQGALVHQAIANIPTKSPSETIEHEVWYSQYTTLFAARKEAVAGWKRKKEEENEKTVQVQTVQAKRRDAAVQQMRQAAHEKQKARLAVQKAQKEKEEEARRVKMLQTQKEQDEQNREKFQEHQAQLKQKLDQHYGKLDEQITALQMKEAQKLEEVRERHQLANSVVHQLGERELHKVEEKFTKRQQEKAQKEREILKKEEYVEGLRRKVLEKVGRKPERLTKPTSGWNNRLRSTRAARRARKQSMERVLQNWQTPTSIFDLAKLGVPLWRKEPHHQLN
;
A
#
# COMPACT_ATOMS: atom_id res chain seq x y z
N MET A 1 17.10 14.23 -35.69
CA MET A 1 18.25 13.37 -35.35
C MET A 1 18.00 11.90 -35.70
N GLU A 2 16.78 11.39 -35.56
CA GLU A 2 16.44 10.00 -35.91
C GLU A 2 16.50 9.70 -37.43
N GLU A 3 16.13 10.66 -38.28
CA GLU A 3 16.22 10.48 -39.74
C GLU A 3 17.67 10.31 -40.24
N SER A 4 18.64 10.95 -39.57
CA SER A 4 20.07 10.81 -39.92
C SER A 4 20.65 9.46 -39.51
N LEU A 5 20.08 8.82 -38.48
CA LEU A 5 20.48 7.48 -38.04
C LEU A 5 19.92 6.42 -38.98
N LEU A 6 18.67 6.56 -39.41
CA LEU A 6 18.04 5.68 -40.41
C LEU A 6 18.74 5.74 -41.77
N VAL A 7 19.14 6.93 -42.23
CA VAL A 7 19.93 7.09 -43.46
C VAL A 7 21.33 6.48 -43.30
N GLY A 8 21.92 6.59 -42.11
CA GLY A 8 23.17 5.92 -41.76
C GLY A 8 23.07 4.40 -41.85
N GLU A 9 22.02 3.82 -41.26
CA GLU A 9 21.75 2.37 -41.27
C GLU A 9 21.45 1.84 -42.67
N LEU A 10 20.63 2.56 -43.47
CA LEU A 10 20.39 2.21 -44.87
C LEU A 10 21.67 2.25 -45.71
N SER A 11 22.54 3.24 -45.49
CA SER A 11 23.84 3.33 -46.17
C SER A 11 24.81 2.22 -45.75
N ALA A 12 24.67 1.70 -44.53
CA ALA A 12 25.46 0.59 -44.01
C ALA A 12 24.97 -0.73 -44.62
N SER A 13 23.65 -0.96 -44.67
CA SER A 13 23.05 -2.12 -45.32
C SER A 13 23.29 -2.16 -46.84
N MET A 14 23.29 -1.01 -47.53
CA MET A 14 23.67 -0.95 -48.95
C MET A 14 25.16 -1.23 -49.18
N ARG A 15 26.04 -0.82 -48.26
CA ARG A 15 27.47 -1.19 -48.30
C ARG A 15 27.70 -2.67 -48.04
N GLU A 16 26.91 -3.28 -47.15
CA GLU A 16 26.95 -4.71 -46.89
C GLU A 16 26.42 -5.52 -48.09
N MET A 17 25.32 -5.11 -48.73
CA MET A 17 24.89 -5.74 -49.99
C MET A 17 25.89 -5.56 -51.15
N GLY A 18 26.62 -4.43 -51.16
CA GLY A 18 27.73 -4.19 -52.09
C GLY A 18 28.92 -5.13 -51.87
N SER A 19 29.24 -5.49 -50.62
CA SER A 19 30.33 -6.43 -50.31
C SER A 19 29.97 -7.88 -50.65
N TRP A 20 28.67 -8.23 -50.65
CA TRP A 20 28.18 -9.55 -51.06
C TRP A 20 28.22 -9.70 -52.59
N THR A 21 28.00 -8.61 -53.33
CA THR A 21 28.10 -8.60 -54.81
C THR A 21 29.55 -8.51 -55.32
N GLN A 22 30.49 -8.00 -54.51
CA GLN A 22 31.92 -8.00 -54.82
C GLN A 22 32.69 -9.24 -54.34
N SER A 23 32.06 -10.12 -53.55
CA SER A 23 32.66 -11.39 -53.11
C SER A 23 32.40 -12.57 -54.07
N GLY A 24 31.81 -12.30 -55.24
CA GLY A 24 31.54 -13.29 -56.29
C GLY A 24 32.55 -13.33 -57.45
N ASP A 25 33.52 -12.41 -57.50
CA ASP A 25 34.41 -12.30 -58.67
C ASP A 25 35.82 -11.78 -58.32
N ALA A 26 36.49 -12.43 -57.36
CA ALA A 26 37.93 -12.26 -57.14
C ALA A 26 38.52 -13.41 -56.30
N THR A 27 38.57 -14.63 -56.87
CA THR A 27 39.71 -15.57 -56.83
C THR A 27 39.27 -16.93 -57.39
N VAL A 28 39.15 -17.02 -58.71
CA VAL A 28 39.41 -18.30 -59.40
C VAL A 28 40.71 -18.12 -60.15
N ALA A 29 41.79 -18.19 -59.38
CA ALA A 29 43.12 -18.40 -59.92
C ALA A 29 43.10 -19.74 -60.66
N LYS A 30 43.06 -19.62 -61.98
CA LYS A 30 43.19 -20.70 -62.96
C LYS A 30 44.58 -21.30 -62.84
N THR A 31 44.80 -22.18 -61.88
CA THR A 31 45.93 -23.11 -61.88
C THR A 31 45.67 -24.16 -62.96
N ARG A 32 46.02 -23.80 -64.19
CA ARG A 32 46.32 -24.77 -65.24
C ARG A 32 47.46 -25.65 -64.73
N ALA A 33 47.11 -26.82 -64.21
CA ALA A 33 48.05 -27.91 -64.05
C ALA A 33 48.65 -28.24 -65.43
N PRO A 34 49.97 -28.50 -65.51
CA PRO A 34 50.62 -28.82 -66.76
C PRO A 34 49.96 -30.05 -67.38
N LYS A 35 49.65 -29.94 -68.67
CA LYS A 35 49.28 -31.08 -69.51
C LYS A 35 50.45 -32.04 -69.48
N ASN A 36 50.34 -33.08 -68.68
CA ASN A 36 51.29 -34.18 -68.70
C ASN A 36 51.01 -34.97 -69.98
N THR A 37 51.69 -34.58 -71.06
CA THR A 37 51.95 -35.46 -72.20
C THR A 37 52.89 -36.55 -71.70
N GLY A 38 52.28 -37.59 -71.11
CA GLY A 38 53.00 -38.69 -70.48
C GLY A 38 52.31 -40.01 -70.78
N GLY A 39 52.19 -40.33 -72.07
CA GLY A 39 51.91 -41.66 -72.62
C GLY A 39 50.58 -42.31 -72.20
N PRO A 40 50.13 -43.34 -72.95
CA PRO A 40 49.30 -44.34 -72.32
C PRO A 40 50.19 -45.01 -71.27
N LEU A 41 50.00 -44.67 -69.99
CA LEU A 41 50.25 -45.62 -68.93
C LEU A 41 49.28 -46.76 -69.23
N ALA A 42 49.74 -47.68 -70.08
CA ALA A 42 49.31 -49.05 -70.07
C ALA A 42 49.39 -49.42 -68.60
N ILE A 43 48.24 -49.43 -67.94
CA ILE A 43 48.00 -50.29 -66.81
C ILE A 43 48.33 -51.65 -67.39
N ARG A 44 49.61 -52.03 -67.25
CA ARG A 44 50.08 -53.39 -67.32
C ARG A 44 49.34 -54.03 -66.16
N ASN A 45 48.09 -54.39 -66.40
CA ASN A 45 47.50 -55.58 -65.82
C ASN A 45 48.32 -56.75 -66.37
N THR A 46 49.60 -56.81 -66.00
CA THR A 46 50.28 -58.08 -65.79
C THR A 46 49.71 -58.60 -64.48
N VAL A 47 48.39 -58.86 -64.47
CA VAL A 47 47.87 -59.92 -63.62
C VAL A 47 48.65 -61.11 -64.11
N GLU A 48 49.67 -61.45 -63.34
CA GLU A 48 50.61 -62.50 -63.66
C GLU A 48 49.78 -63.75 -63.90
N LYS A 49 49.69 -64.10 -65.18
CA LYS A 49 48.86 -65.21 -65.62
C LYS A 49 49.43 -66.46 -64.94
N PRO A 50 48.61 -67.31 -64.30
CA PRO A 50 49.16 -68.45 -63.59
C PRO A 50 50.05 -69.27 -64.52
N ALA A 51 51.23 -69.68 -64.04
CA ALA A 51 52.25 -70.35 -64.86
C ALA A 51 51.68 -71.53 -65.66
N ALA A 52 50.83 -72.37 -65.05
CA ALA A 52 50.17 -73.48 -65.73
C ALA A 52 49.27 -73.08 -66.93
N VAL A 53 48.74 -71.86 -66.94
CA VAL A 53 47.97 -71.32 -68.08
C VAL A 53 48.91 -70.88 -69.20
N VAL A 54 50.09 -70.35 -68.85
CA VAL A 54 51.14 -70.00 -69.81
C VAL A 54 51.75 -71.26 -70.43
N ASP A 55 52.04 -72.28 -69.62
CA ASP A 55 52.60 -73.56 -70.08
C ASP A 55 51.64 -74.28 -71.04
N TYR A 56 50.35 -74.30 -70.73
CA TYR A 56 49.33 -74.84 -71.62
C TYR A 56 49.24 -74.07 -72.94
N GLU A 57 49.27 -72.74 -72.92
CA GLU A 57 49.20 -71.93 -74.15
C GLU A 57 50.44 -72.08 -75.03
N ASN A 58 51.62 -72.12 -74.41
CA ASN A 58 52.87 -72.38 -75.11
C ASN A 58 52.87 -73.77 -75.75
N PHE A 59 52.37 -74.79 -75.03
CA PHE A 59 52.24 -76.14 -75.54
C PHE A 59 51.29 -76.23 -76.74
N ILE A 60 50.18 -75.51 -76.70
CA ILE A 60 49.22 -75.44 -77.82
C ILE A 60 49.80 -74.71 -79.02
N ALA A 61 50.49 -73.59 -78.79
CA ALA A 61 51.12 -72.83 -79.85
C ALA A 61 52.26 -73.61 -80.55
N ALA A 62 53.01 -74.42 -79.79
CA ALA A 62 54.12 -75.20 -80.33
C ALA A 62 53.69 -76.45 -81.10
N ASN A 63 52.59 -77.10 -80.69
CA ASN A 63 52.19 -78.42 -81.21
C ASN A 63 50.97 -78.37 -82.15
N GLY A 64 50.76 -77.26 -82.87
CA GLY A 64 49.72 -77.21 -83.90
C GLY A 64 48.28 -77.10 -83.38
N GLY A 65 48.07 -76.48 -82.21
CA GLY A 65 46.74 -76.16 -81.71
C GLY A 65 46.13 -77.22 -80.79
N THR A 66 44.81 -77.17 -80.63
CA THR A 66 44.04 -78.06 -79.74
C THR A 66 43.89 -79.48 -80.28
N THR A 67 44.23 -79.72 -81.55
CA THR A 67 44.15 -81.01 -82.22
C THR A 67 45.53 -81.62 -82.50
N GLY A 68 46.62 -81.01 -82.04
CA GLY A 68 47.97 -81.56 -82.24
C GLY A 68 48.45 -81.48 -83.69
N GLY A 69 47.82 -80.64 -84.52
CA GLY A 69 48.05 -80.59 -85.97
C GLY A 69 47.31 -81.67 -86.77
N TRP A 70 46.45 -82.48 -86.14
CA TRP A 70 45.54 -83.39 -86.83
C TRP A 70 44.29 -82.66 -87.31
N ASP A 71 43.67 -83.18 -88.37
CA ASP A 71 42.36 -82.73 -88.82
C ASP A 71 41.29 -83.05 -87.75
N ASP A 72 40.23 -82.25 -87.69
CA ASP A 72 39.17 -82.41 -86.69
C ASP A 72 38.53 -83.79 -86.74
N PHE A 73 38.35 -84.36 -87.94
CA PHE A 73 37.74 -85.68 -88.12
C PHE A 73 38.65 -86.80 -87.60
N ASP A 74 39.91 -86.82 -88.03
CA ASP A 74 40.92 -87.81 -87.61
C ASP A 74 41.15 -87.73 -86.09
N HIS A 75 41.20 -86.51 -85.55
CA HIS A 75 41.35 -86.27 -84.12
C HIS A 75 40.15 -86.82 -83.34
N GLN A 76 38.91 -86.56 -83.78
CA GLN A 76 37.70 -87.06 -83.11
C GLN A 76 37.63 -88.59 -83.10
N GLU A 77 37.95 -89.24 -84.22
CA GLU A 77 37.93 -90.71 -84.32
C GLU A 77 38.99 -91.33 -83.40
N PHE A 78 40.19 -90.71 -83.34
CA PHE A 78 41.23 -91.08 -82.39
C PHE A 78 40.75 -90.96 -80.92
N LEU A 79 40.07 -89.88 -80.56
CA LEU A 79 39.51 -89.70 -79.22
C LEU A 79 38.46 -90.76 -78.87
N ALA A 80 37.61 -91.15 -79.84
CA ALA A 80 36.61 -92.20 -79.63
C ALA A 80 37.27 -93.54 -79.29
N PHE A 81 38.34 -93.92 -80.01
CA PHE A 81 39.10 -95.12 -79.69
C PHE A 81 39.84 -95.00 -78.36
N ARG A 82 40.44 -93.85 -78.07
CA ARG A 82 41.16 -93.62 -76.82
C ARG A 82 40.22 -93.67 -75.61
N GLN A 83 39.00 -93.16 -75.73
CA GLN A 83 37.99 -93.25 -74.67
C GLN A 83 37.58 -94.70 -74.40
N ARG A 84 37.49 -95.53 -75.45
CA ARG A 84 37.08 -96.93 -75.35
C ARG A 84 38.19 -97.86 -74.85
N LEU A 85 39.42 -97.64 -75.31
CA LEU A 85 40.55 -98.55 -75.08
C LEU A 85 41.52 -98.04 -74.00
N GLY A 86 41.51 -96.75 -73.68
CA GLY A 86 42.45 -96.16 -72.71
C GLY A 86 43.82 -95.84 -73.33
N PRO A 87 44.75 -95.26 -72.54
CA PRO A 87 46.01 -94.75 -73.04
C PRO A 87 47.00 -95.86 -73.42
N LEU A 88 47.78 -95.61 -74.48
CA LEU A 88 48.98 -96.38 -74.86
C LEU A 88 48.82 -97.92 -74.96
N GLN A 89 47.67 -98.38 -75.42
CA GLN A 89 47.48 -99.80 -75.76
C GLN A 89 47.89 -100.07 -77.21
N GLY A 90 48.56 -101.20 -77.46
CA GLY A 90 48.80 -101.66 -78.84
C GLY A 90 47.49 -101.83 -79.65
N ALA A 91 46.38 -102.11 -78.95
CA ALA A 91 45.03 -102.15 -79.52
C ALA A 91 44.53 -100.78 -80.01
N LEU A 92 44.90 -99.67 -79.34
CA LEU A 92 44.56 -98.32 -79.76
C LEU A 92 45.24 -97.98 -81.09
N VAL A 93 46.55 -98.24 -81.17
CA VAL A 93 47.34 -97.99 -82.39
C VAL A 93 46.79 -98.82 -83.55
N HIS A 94 46.50 -100.11 -83.32
CA HIS A 94 45.92 -100.97 -84.35
C HIS A 94 44.54 -100.49 -84.83
N GLN A 95 43.66 -100.08 -83.93
CA GLN A 95 42.32 -99.57 -84.28
C GLN A 95 42.37 -98.20 -84.96
N ALA A 96 43.30 -97.32 -84.54
CA ALA A 96 43.50 -96.03 -85.18
C ALA A 96 44.01 -96.19 -86.61
N ILE A 97 45.00 -97.06 -86.87
CA ILE A 97 45.50 -97.31 -88.25
C ILE A 97 44.40 -97.88 -89.15
N ALA A 98 43.56 -98.77 -88.62
CA ALA A 98 42.50 -99.41 -89.41
C ALA A 98 41.42 -98.43 -89.87
N ASN A 99 41.14 -97.39 -89.08
CA ASN A 99 40.04 -96.45 -89.31
C ASN A 99 40.49 -95.05 -89.72
N ILE A 100 41.79 -94.73 -89.59
CA ILE A 100 42.39 -93.45 -89.98
C ILE A 100 43.49 -93.73 -91.02
N PRO A 101 43.14 -93.88 -92.30
CA PRO A 101 44.10 -94.22 -93.36
C PRO A 101 45.13 -93.10 -93.66
N THR A 102 44.88 -91.90 -93.15
CA THR A 102 45.66 -90.67 -93.36
C THR A 102 46.84 -90.56 -92.39
N LYS A 103 46.99 -91.49 -91.44
CA LYS A 103 48.01 -91.42 -90.38
C LYS A 103 48.81 -92.71 -90.28
N SER A 104 50.09 -92.54 -89.99
CA SER A 104 51.01 -93.65 -89.78
C SER A 104 50.97 -94.19 -88.34
N PRO A 105 51.45 -95.42 -88.10
CA PRO A 105 51.57 -95.98 -86.75
C PRO A 105 52.40 -95.09 -85.80
N SER A 106 53.49 -94.50 -86.31
CA SER A 106 54.35 -93.60 -85.53
C SER A 106 53.66 -92.28 -85.18
N GLU A 107 52.97 -91.66 -86.15
CA GLU A 107 52.20 -90.43 -85.92
C GLU A 107 51.09 -90.65 -84.87
N THR A 108 50.45 -91.82 -84.87
CA THR A 108 49.43 -92.17 -83.87
C THR A 108 50.02 -92.27 -82.46
N ILE A 109 51.23 -92.83 -82.32
CA ILE A 109 51.93 -92.92 -81.03
C ILE A 109 52.37 -91.53 -80.55
N GLU A 110 52.92 -90.71 -81.45
CA GLU A 110 53.30 -89.32 -81.14
C GLU A 110 52.09 -88.50 -80.70
N HIS A 111 50.95 -88.68 -81.37
CA HIS A 111 49.70 -88.01 -81.02
C HIS A 111 49.12 -88.49 -79.69
N GLU A 112 49.29 -89.76 -79.33
CA GLU A 112 48.92 -90.30 -78.02
C GLU A 112 49.76 -89.68 -76.89
N VAL A 113 51.07 -89.52 -77.11
CA VAL A 113 51.98 -88.84 -76.18
C VAL A 113 51.58 -87.37 -76.06
N TRP A 114 51.34 -86.68 -77.17
CA TRP A 114 50.88 -85.30 -77.19
C TRP A 114 49.56 -85.13 -76.42
N TYR A 115 48.54 -85.96 -76.69
CA TYR A 115 47.23 -85.81 -76.03
C TYR A 115 47.32 -86.14 -74.53
N SER A 116 48.21 -87.06 -74.13
CA SER A 116 48.48 -87.31 -72.71
C SER A 116 49.05 -86.05 -72.03
N GLN A 117 50.03 -85.40 -72.65
CA GLN A 117 50.59 -84.14 -72.14
C GLN A 117 49.56 -82.99 -72.17
N TYR A 118 48.78 -82.90 -73.24
CA TYR A 118 47.68 -81.94 -73.41
C TYR A 118 46.68 -82.03 -72.27
N THR A 119 46.20 -83.24 -71.94
CA THR A 119 45.21 -83.44 -70.88
C THR A 119 45.74 -83.05 -69.50
N THR A 120 47.00 -83.39 -69.18
CA THR A 120 47.64 -82.96 -67.93
C THR A 120 47.76 -81.44 -67.84
N LEU A 121 48.25 -80.78 -68.90
CA LEU A 121 48.39 -79.32 -68.94
C LEU A 121 47.02 -78.62 -68.91
N PHE A 122 46.01 -79.18 -69.58
CA PHE A 122 44.65 -78.65 -69.56
C PHE A 122 44.02 -78.74 -68.16
N ALA A 123 44.21 -79.86 -67.47
CA ALA A 123 43.77 -80.02 -66.08
C ALA A 123 44.48 -79.00 -65.16
N ALA A 124 45.81 -78.89 -65.26
CA ALA A 124 46.60 -77.93 -64.48
C ALA A 124 46.18 -76.47 -64.75
N ARG A 125 45.91 -76.12 -66.01
CA ARG A 125 45.35 -74.82 -66.40
C ARG A 125 44.01 -74.56 -65.71
N LYS A 126 43.09 -75.53 -65.75
CA LYS A 126 41.74 -75.40 -65.17
C LYS A 126 41.80 -75.19 -63.65
N GLU A 127 42.64 -75.95 -62.95
CA GLU A 127 42.87 -75.79 -61.52
C GLU A 127 43.49 -74.44 -61.18
N ALA A 128 44.49 -73.99 -61.95
CA ALA A 128 45.12 -72.70 -61.74
C ALA A 128 44.16 -71.52 -61.93
N VAL A 129 43.29 -71.58 -62.94
CA VAL A 129 42.24 -70.56 -63.16
C VAL A 129 41.20 -70.58 -62.04
N ALA A 130 40.77 -71.76 -61.59
CA ALA A 130 39.82 -71.89 -60.48
C ALA A 130 40.41 -71.34 -59.17
N GLY A 131 41.65 -71.69 -58.84
CA GLY A 131 42.37 -71.19 -57.67
C GLY A 131 42.59 -69.67 -57.72
N TRP A 132 42.95 -69.13 -58.89
CA TRP A 132 43.09 -67.68 -59.08
C TRP A 132 41.78 -66.93 -58.87
N LYS A 133 40.67 -67.45 -59.43
CA LYS A 133 39.33 -66.87 -59.22
C LYS A 133 38.94 -66.87 -57.74
N ARG A 134 39.12 -68.00 -57.04
CA ARG A 134 38.82 -68.12 -55.61
C ARG A 134 39.65 -67.14 -54.77
N LYS A 135 40.96 -67.06 -55.02
CA LYS A 135 41.84 -66.13 -54.30
C LYS A 135 41.43 -64.66 -54.51
N LYS A 136 41.04 -64.32 -55.74
CA LYS A 136 40.57 -62.97 -56.07
C LYS A 136 39.24 -62.63 -55.39
N GLU A 137 38.34 -63.60 -55.28
CA GLU A 137 37.06 -63.45 -54.57
C GLU A 137 37.28 -63.27 -53.06
N GLU A 138 38.14 -64.08 -52.44
CA GLU A 138 38.51 -63.94 -51.03
C GLU A 138 39.16 -62.57 -50.72
N GLU A 139 40.03 -62.07 -51.60
CA GLU A 139 40.65 -60.75 -51.46
C GLU A 139 39.63 -59.62 -51.58
N ASN A 140 38.69 -59.75 -52.53
CA ASN A 140 37.60 -58.80 -52.70
C ASN A 140 36.68 -58.78 -51.46
N GLU A 141 36.32 -59.96 -50.94
CA GLU A 141 35.48 -60.07 -49.75
C GLU A 141 36.14 -59.44 -48.51
N LYS A 142 37.44 -59.71 -48.28
CA LYS A 142 38.21 -59.05 -47.20
C LYS A 142 38.21 -57.53 -47.36
N THR A 143 38.37 -57.03 -48.58
CA THR A 143 38.34 -55.60 -48.87
C THR A 143 36.97 -54.99 -48.56
N VAL A 144 35.89 -55.64 -48.99
CA VAL A 144 34.51 -55.21 -48.70
C VAL A 144 34.20 -55.24 -47.20
N GLN A 145 34.64 -56.29 -46.48
CA GLN A 145 34.47 -56.38 -45.03
C GLN A 145 35.20 -55.25 -44.30
N VAL A 146 36.46 -54.97 -44.67
CA VAL A 146 37.23 -53.85 -44.08
C VAL A 146 36.53 -52.51 -44.34
N GLN A 147 36.07 -52.26 -45.58
CA GLN A 147 35.33 -51.04 -45.92
C GLN A 147 34.03 -50.92 -45.12
N THR A 148 33.31 -52.02 -44.94
CA THR A 148 32.05 -52.04 -44.17
C THR A 148 32.27 -51.74 -42.70
N VAL A 149 33.32 -52.32 -42.08
CA VAL A 149 33.67 -52.04 -40.69
C VAL A 149 34.12 -50.58 -40.50
N GLN A 150 34.90 -50.05 -41.45
CA GLN A 150 35.31 -48.65 -41.43
C GLN A 150 34.12 -47.68 -41.60
N ALA A 151 33.16 -47.99 -42.48
CA ALA A 151 31.93 -47.21 -42.65
C ALA A 151 31.11 -47.18 -41.35
N LYS A 152 30.86 -48.35 -40.74
CA LYS A 152 30.14 -48.45 -39.45
C LYS A 152 30.82 -47.66 -38.33
N ARG A 153 32.16 -47.68 -38.26
CA ARG A 153 32.92 -46.88 -37.28
C ARG A 153 32.77 -45.37 -37.52
N ARG A 154 32.78 -44.93 -38.79
CA ARG A 154 32.56 -43.52 -39.14
C ARG A 154 31.15 -43.07 -38.77
N ASP A 155 30.13 -43.87 -39.08
CA ASP A 155 28.74 -43.55 -38.76
C ASP A 155 28.52 -43.47 -37.25
N ALA A 156 29.08 -44.40 -36.48
CA ALA A 156 29.04 -44.37 -35.02
C ALA A 156 29.71 -43.10 -34.45
N ALA A 157 30.87 -42.70 -34.98
CA ALA A 157 31.56 -41.49 -34.57
C ALA A 157 30.74 -40.22 -34.88
N VAL A 158 30.11 -40.15 -36.06
CA VAL A 158 29.22 -39.03 -36.43
C VAL A 158 27.99 -38.98 -35.53
N GLN A 159 27.40 -40.12 -35.19
CA GLN A 159 26.26 -40.18 -34.26
C GLN A 159 26.65 -39.71 -32.86
N GLN A 160 27.79 -40.14 -32.33
CA GLN A 160 28.30 -39.66 -31.04
C GLN A 160 28.55 -38.15 -31.04
N MET A 161 29.15 -37.61 -32.11
CA MET A 161 29.36 -36.16 -32.23
C MET A 161 28.04 -35.38 -32.26
N ARG A 162 27.03 -35.90 -32.96
CA ARG A 162 25.68 -35.29 -32.99
C ARG A 162 25.02 -35.31 -31.62
N GLN A 163 25.11 -36.42 -30.89
CA GLN A 163 24.57 -36.54 -29.53
C GLN A 163 25.25 -35.55 -28.59
N ALA A 164 26.59 -35.50 -28.58
CA ALA A 164 27.34 -34.56 -27.75
C ALA A 164 27.01 -33.09 -28.09
N ALA A 165 26.86 -32.74 -29.37
CA ALA A 165 26.44 -31.40 -29.79
C ALA A 165 25.04 -31.05 -29.29
N HIS A 166 24.09 -31.98 -29.39
CA HIS A 166 22.73 -31.81 -28.91
C HIS A 166 22.68 -31.66 -27.38
N GLU A 167 23.44 -32.45 -26.63
CA GLU A 167 23.55 -32.32 -25.17
C GLU A 167 24.14 -30.98 -24.76
N LYS A 168 25.20 -30.52 -25.44
CA LYS A 168 25.79 -29.19 -25.21
C LYS A 168 24.79 -28.07 -25.48
N GLN A 169 23.99 -28.18 -26.53
CA GLN A 169 22.92 -27.23 -26.84
C GLN A 169 21.84 -27.23 -25.76
N LYS A 170 21.40 -28.41 -25.30
CA LYS A 170 20.43 -28.57 -24.22
C LYS A 170 20.94 -27.95 -22.91
N ALA A 171 22.20 -28.19 -22.55
CA ALA A 171 22.83 -27.60 -21.38
C ALA A 171 22.89 -26.06 -21.48
N ARG A 172 23.26 -25.51 -22.64
CA ARG A 172 23.25 -24.05 -22.87
C ARG A 172 21.87 -23.44 -22.69
N LEU A 173 20.83 -24.08 -23.22
CA LEU A 173 19.44 -23.62 -23.06
C LEU A 173 18.97 -23.71 -21.60
N ALA A 174 19.36 -24.76 -20.88
CA ALA A 174 19.04 -24.89 -19.45
C ALA A 174 19.67 -23.77 -18.62
N VAL A 175 20.94 -23.45 -18.88
CA VAL A 175 21.64 -22.32 -18.21
C VAL A 175 20.95 -20.99 -18.53
N GLN A 176 20.58 -20.75 -19.80
CA GLN A 176 19.86 -19.53 -20.18
C GLN A 176 18.48 -19.42 -19.52
N LYS A 177 17.73 -20.52 -19.42
CA LYS A 177 16.45 -20.55 -18.71
C LYS A 177 16.62 -20.24 -17.23
N ALA A 178 17.56 -20.91 -16.56
CA ALA A 178 17.85 -20.68 -15.15
C ALA A 178 18.31 -19.22 -14.88
N GLN A 179 19.08 -18.63 -15.80
CA GLN A 179 19.51 -17.24 -15.68
C GLN A 179 18.33 -16.26 -15.82
N LYS A 180 17.44 -16.48 -16.79
CA LYS A 180 16.22 -15.68 -16.95
C LYS A 180 15.28 -15.79 -15.76
N GLU A 181 15.11 -16.99 -15.21
CA GLU A 181 14.29 -17.24 -14.02
C GLU A 181 14.85 -16.51 -12.80
N LYS A 182 16.18 -16.58 -12.56
CA LYS A 182 16.83 -15.81 -11.50
C LYS A 182 16.71 -14.30 -11.67
N GLU A 183 16.81 -13.82 -12.91
CA GLU A 183 16.63 -12.39 -13.20
C GLU A 183 15.19 -11.93 -12.94
N GLU A 184 14.21 -12.73 -13.36
CA GLU A 184 12.80 -12.45 -13.10
C GLU A 184 12.48 -12.49 -11.60
N GLU A 185 12.99 -13.48 -10.87
CA GLU A 185 12.87 -13.57 -9.42
C GLU A 185 13.51 -12.36 -8.73
N ALA A 186 14.72 -11.96 -9.14
CA ALA A 186 15.36 -10.76 -8.62
C ALA A 186 14.55 -9.49 -8.92
N ARG A 187 13.92 -9.39 -10.10
CA ARG A 187 13.02 -8.28 -10.44
C ARG A 187 11.77 -8.30 -9.56
N ARG A 188 11.16 -9.47 -9.33
CA ARG A 188 10.00 -9.63 -8.43
C ARG A 188 10.34 -9.25 -6.99
N VAL A 189 11.49 -9.70 -6.49
CA VAL A 189 11.97 -9.35 -5.14
C VAL A 189 12.19 -7.84 -5.03
N LYS A 190 12.83 -7.21 -6.02
CA LYS A 190 13.02 -5.75 -6.05
C LYS A 190 11.68 -5.01 -6.07
N MET A 191 10.73 -5.43 -6.91
CA MET A 191 9.38 -4.85 -6.96
C MET A 191 8.68 -4.94 -5.61
N LEU A 192 8.72 -6.11 -4.96
CA LEU A 192 8.14 -6.31 -3.63
C LEU A 192 8.83 -5.46 -2.56
N GLN A 193 10.15 -5.31 -2.63
CA GLN A 193 10.89 -4.43 -1.72
C GLN A 193 10.49 -2.96 -1.91
N THR A 194 10.46 -2.47 -3.15
CA THR A 194 10.03 -1.10 -3.43
C THR A 194 8.58 -0.84 -3.02
N GLN A 195 7.70 -1.83 -3.18
CA GLN A 195 6.31 -1.73 -2.76
C GLN A 195 6.21 -1.66 -1.23
N LYS A 196 6.94 -2.51 -0.51
CA LYS A 196 7.00 -2.47 0.96
C LYS A 196 7.52 -1.13 1.48
N GLU A 197 8.57 -0.60 0.86
CA GLU A 197 9.13 0.70 1.24
C GLU A 197 8.15 1.85 0.97
N GLN A 198 7.43 1.81 -0.15
CA GLN A 198 6.35 2.76 -0.44
C GLN A 198 5.19 2.66 0.56
N ASP A 199 4.78 1.44 0.91
CA ASP A 199 3.71 1.21 1.90
C ASP A 199 4.12 1.69 3.29
N GLU A 200 5.37 1.47 3.70
CA GLU A 200 5.93 1.96 4.95
C GLU A 200 5.98 3.50 4.97
N GLN A 201 6.50 4.13 3.91
CA GLN A 201 6.49 5.60 3.78
C GLN A 201 5.08 6.18 3.79
N ASN A 202 4.12 5.52 3.15
CA ASN A 202 2.72 5.95 3.16
C ASN A 202 2.11 5.80 4.56
N ARG A 203 2.43 4.72 5.27
CA ARG A 203 2.00 4.50 6.64
C ARG A 203 2.59 5.52 7.60
N GLU A 204 3.87 5.87 7.46
CA GLU A 204 4.53 6.92 8.24
C GLU A 204 3.87 8.28 7.99
N LYS A 205 3.71 8.68 6.73
CA LYS A 205 3.01 9.93 6.37
C LYS A 205 1.59 9.99 6.92
N PHE A 206 0.87 8.87 6.89
CA PHE A 206 -0.47 8.79 7.46
C PHE A 206 -0.44 8.97 9.00
N GLN A 207 0.51 8.33 9.69
CA GLN A 207 0.68 8.49 11.13
C GLN A 207 1.08 9.91 11.51
N GLU A 208 2.01 10.52 10.78
CA GLU A 208 2.41 11.92 10.97
C GLU A 208 1.22 12.86 10.78
N HIS A 209 0.45 12.67 9.72
CA HIS A 209 -0.76 13.45 9.46
C HIS A 209 -1.78 13.28 10.61
N GLN A 210 -2.01 12.05 11.08
CA GLN A 210 -2.90 11.78 12.20
C GLN A 210 -2.41 12.44 13.50
N ALA A 211 -1.11 12.39 13.78
CA ALA A 211 -0.50 13.05 14.93
C ALA A 211 -0.64 14.58 14.85
N GLN A 212 -0.44 15.16 13.66
CA GLN A 212 -0.65 16.60 13.44
C GLN A 212 -2.10 17.02 13.64
N LEU A 213 -3.08 16.23 13.17
CA LEU A 213 -4.50 16.52 13.43
C LEU A 213 -4.82 16.45 14.92
N LYS A 214 -4.32 15.41 15.60
CA LYS A 214 -4.50 15.26 17.05
C LYS A 214 -3.91 16.45 17.79
N GLN A 215 -2.69 16.87 17.45
CA GLN A 215 -2.07 18.06 18.05
C GLN A 215 -2.90 19.33 17.83
N LYS A 216 -3.45 19.53 16.63
CA LYS A 216 -4.32 20.69 16.35
C LYS A 216 -5.61 20.64 17.16
N LEU A 217 -6.21 19.46 17.32
CA LEU A 217 -7.40 19.26 18.17
C LEU A 217 -7.07 19.54 19.64
N ASP A 218 -5.99 18.96 20.17
CA ASP A 218 -5.56 19.16 21.55
C ASP A 218 -5.27 20.65 21.83
N GLN A 219 -4.66 21.36 20.88
CA GLN A 219 -4.46 22.82 20.98
C GLN A 219 -5.78 23.60 20.96
N HIS A 220 -6.75 23.19 20.14
CA HIS A 220 -8.04 23.86 20.06
C HIS A 220 -8.85 23.66 21.35
N TYR A 221 -8.95 22.43 21.84
CA TYR A 221 -9.65 22.12 23.08
C TYR A 221 -8.92 22.69 24.30
N GLY A 222 -7.59 22.64 24.34
CA GLY A 222 -6.81 23.27 25.41
C GLY A 222 -7.08 24.77 25.53
N LYS A 223 -7.15 25.50 24.41
CA LYS A 223 -7.53 26.93 24.41
C LYS A 223 -8.97 27.15 24.88
N LEU A 224 -9.88 26.25 24.54
CA LEU A 224 -11.28 26.34 24.98
C LEU A 224 -11.37 26.13 26.49
N ASP A 225 -10.66 25.14 27.03
CA ASP A 225 -10.59 24.86 28.47
C ASP A 225 -9.94 26.03 29.23
N GLU A 226 -8.87 26.63 28.70
CA GLU A 226 -8.26 27.86 29.24
C GLU A 226 -9.27 29.02 29.29
N GLN A 227 -10.10 29.19 28.25
CA GLN A 227 -11.14 30.22 28.25
C GLN A 227 -12.24 29.93 29.28
N ILE A 228 -12.69 28.68 29.39
CA ILE A 228 -13.72 28.27 30.36
C ILE A 228 -13.20 28.48 31.79
N THR A 229 -11.99 28.00 32.08
CA THR A 229 -11.36 28.18 33.40
C THR A 229 -11.12 29.65 33.71
N ALA A 230 -10.69 30.47 32.74
CA ALA A 230 -10.57 31.91 32.94
C ALA A 230 -11.90 32.60 33.21
N LEU A 231 -12.99 32.19 32.56
CA LEU A 231 -14.34 32.70 32.83
C LEU A 231 -14.82 32.30 34.23
N GLN A 232 -14.62 31.04 34.62
CA GLN A 232 -14.93 30.54 35.97
C GLN A 232 -14.14 31.30 37.04
N MET A 233 -12.86 31.55 36.81
CA MET A 233 -12.02 32.35 37.73
C MET A 233 -12.54 33.79 37.85
N LYS A 234 -12.92 34.43 36.74
CA LYS A 234 -13.53 35.77 36.76
C LYS A 234 -14.87 35.79 37.48
N GLU A 235 -15.69 34.77 37.30
CA GLU A 235 -16.98 34.64 38.00
C GLU A 235 -16.78 34.43 39.50
N ALA A 236 -15.84 33.57 39.90
CA ALA A 236 -15.47 33.37 41.29
C ALA A 236 -14.96 34.66 41.94
N GLN A 237 -14.12 35.43 41.25
CA GLN A 237 -13.65 36.74 41.72
C GLN A 237 -14.80 37.73 41.92
N LYS A 238 -15.74 37.82 40.96
CA LYS A 238 -16.93 38.68 41.09
C LYS A 238 -17.82 38.26 42.26
N LEU A 239 -18.00 36.95 42.44
CA LEU A 239 -18.80 36.42 43.55
C LEU A 239 -18.15 36.79 44.90
N GLU A 240 -16.82 36.70 44.99
CA GLU A 240 -16.09 37.08 46.19
C GLU A 240 -16.17 38.59 46.45
N GLU A 241 -16.02 39.43 45.42
CA GLU A 241 -16.20 40.89 45.55
C GLU A 241 -17.62 41.25 46.05
N VAL A 242 -18.66 40.56 45.55
CA VAL A 242 -20.03 40.75 46.02
C VAL A 242 -20.17 40.31 47.48
N ARG A 243 -19.54 39.18 47.87
CA ARG A 243 -19.53 38.72 49.27
C ARG A 243 -18.85 39.73 50.18
N GLU A 244 -17.69 40.26 49.80
CA GLU A 244 -16.98 41.28 50.57
C GLU A 244 -17.82 42.55 50.72
N ARG A 245 -18.44 43.04 49.64
CA ARG A 245 -19.37 44.17 49.69
C ARG A 245 -20.56 43.92 50.61
N HIS A 246 -21.12 42.72 50.56
CA HIS A 246 -22.24 42.33 51.42
C HIS A 246 -21.81 42.24 52.89
N GLN A 247 -20.63 41.69 53.18
CA GLN A 247 -20.06 41.67 54.53
C GLN A 247 -19.83 43.10 55.06
N LEU A 248 -19.27 43.98 54.23
CA LEU A 248 -19.09 45.40 54.56
C LEU A 248 -20.43 46.07 54.84
N ALA A 249 -21.41 45.95 53.95
CA ALA A 249 -22.75 46.51 54.14
C ALA A 249 -23.41 45.99 55.43
N ASN A 250 -23.32 44.68 55.70
CA ASN A 250 -23.83 44.09 56.93
C ASN A 250 -23.14 44.63 58.18
N SER A 251 -21.82 44.83 58.15
CA SER A 251 -21.10 45.43 59.28
C SER A 251 -21.54 46.89 59.54
N VAL A 252 -21.81 47.67 58.49
CA VAL A 252 -22.35 49.03 58.61
C VAL A 252 -23.77 49.01 59.19
N VAL A 253 -24.65 48.13 58.68
CA VAL A 253 -26.01 47.98 59.19
C VAL A 253 -26.00 47.57 60.66
N HIS A 254 -25.11 46.65 61.05
CA HIS A 254 -24.95 46.23 62.44
C HIS A 254 -24.56 47.41 63.34
N GLN A 255 -23.54 48.19 62.96
CA GLN A 255 -23.12 49.37 63.71
C GLN A 255 -24.22 50.44 63.81
N LEU A 256 -25.02 50.63 62.76
CA LEU A 256 -26.17 51.54 62.80
C LEU A 256 -27.25 51.02 63.75
N GLY A 257 -27.57 49.72 63.68
CA GLY A 257 -28.53 49.07 64.57
C GLY A 257 -28.13 49.20 66.04
N GLU A 258 -26.85 48.98 66.39
CA GLU A 258 -26.33 49.19 67.74
C GLU A 258 -26.48 50.64 68.22
N ARG A 259 -26.14 51.61 67.35
CA ARG A 259 -26.29 53.05 67.67
C ARG A 259 -27.76 53.43 67.88
N GLU A 260 -28.67 52.88 67.08
CA GLU A 260 -30.10 53.11 67.22
C GLU A 260 -30.66 52.47 68.48
N LEU A 261 -30.26 51.24 68.79
CA LEU A 261 -30.63 50.54 70.02
C LEU A 261 -30.20 51.35 71.25
N HIS A 262 -28.96 51.83 71.28
CA HIS A 262 -28.44 52.68 72.36
C HIS A 262 -29.28 53.95 72.54
N LYS A 263 -29.63 54.65 71.45
CA LYS A 263 -30.50 55.84 71.50
C LYS A 263 -31.91 55.51 72.03
N VAL A 264 -32.44 54.33 71.72
CA VAL A 264 -33.74 53.88 72.23
C VAL A 264 -33.64 53.58 73.73
N GLU A 265 -32.59 52.91 74.17
CA GLU A 265 -32.31 52.62 75.59
C GLU A 265 -32.14 53.91 76.41
N GLU A 266 -31.39 54.90 75.89
CA GLU A 266 -31.25 56.23 76.50
C GLU A 266 -32.61 56.93 76.63
N LYS A 267 -33.43 56.92 75.58
CA LYS A 267 -34.78 57.50 75.63
C LYS A 267 -35.66 56.77 76.63
N PHE A 268 -35.56 55.45 76.72
CA PHE A 268 -36.32 54.64 77.66
C PHE A 268 -35.91 54.95 79.11
N THR A 269 -34.61 54.95 79.41
CA THR A 269 -34.07 55.28 80.74
C THR A 269 -34.44 56.71 81.15
N LYS A 270 -34.32 57.69 80.25
CA LYS A 270 -34.77 59.06 80.49
C LYS A 270 -36.28 59.13 80.81
N ARG A 271 -37.12 58.44 80.04
CA ARG A 271 -38.57 58.36 80.33
C ARG A 271 -38.85 57.73 81.69
N GLN A 272 -38.10 56.69 82.07
CA GLN A 272 -38.24 56.07 83.40
C GLN A 272 -37.81 57.03 84.51
N GLN A 273 -36.72 57.76 84.34
CA GLN A 273 -36.30 58.79 85.29
C GLN A 273 -37.33 59.91 85.42
N GLU A 274 -37.88 60.41 84.31
CA GLU A 274 -38.96 61.42 84.31
C GLU A 274 -40.22 60.89 85.02
N LYS A 275 -40.60 59.63 84.80
CA LYS A 275 -41.71 58.99 85.52
C LYS A 275 -41.42 58.91 87.02
N ALA A 276 -40.25 58.42 87.41
CA ALA A 276 -39.85 58.33 88.82
C ALA A 276 -39.77 59.73 89.48
N GLN A 277 -39.33 60.76 88.76
CA GLN A 277 -39.36 62.15 89.23
C GLN A 277 -40.80 62.64 89.45
N LYS A 278 -41.70 62.39 88.49
CA LYS A 278 -43.12 62.73 88.63
C LYS A 278 -43.77 62.01 89.81
N GLU A 279 -43.47 60.72 90.01
CA GLU A 279 -43.94 59.96 91.16
C GLU A 279 -43.42 60.53 92.48
N ARG A 280 -42.13 60.89 92.55
CA ARG A 280 -41.56 61.59 93.73
C ARG A 280 -42.22 62.94 93.99
N GLU A 281 -42.52 63.71 92.94
CA GLU A 281 -43.26 64.97 93.08
C GLU A 281 -44.70 64.75 93.57
N ILE A 282 -45.39 63.73 93.06
CA ILE A 282 -46.72 63.35 93.52
C ILE A 282 -46.67 62.96 95.00
N LEU A 283 -45.72 62.10 95.41
CA LEU A 283 -45.53 61.71 96.80
C LEU A 283 -45.28 62.94 97.71
N LYS A 284 -44.40 63.86 97.32
CA LYS A 284 -44.17 65.11 98.07
C LYS A 284 -45.43 65.98 98.17
N LYS A 285 -46.23 66.06 97.10
CA LYS A 285 -47.51 66.78 97.10
C LYS A 285 -48.51 66.10 98.04
N GLU A 286 -48.59 64.77 98.02
CA GLU A 286 -49.43 63.97 98.91
C GLU A 286 -49.02 64.17 100.37
N GLU A 287 -47.73 64.11 100.70
CA GLU A 287 -47.21 64.41 102.05
C GLU A 287 -47.58 65.83 102.50
N TYR A 288 -47.45 66.83 101.61
CA TYR A 288 -47.84 68.21 101.90
C TYR A 288 -49.35 68.35 102.15
N VAL A 289 -50.18 67.70 101.31
CA VAL A 289 -51.63 67.68 101.47
C VAL A 289 -52.03 66.98 102.77
N GLU A 290 -51.42 65.86 103.12
CA GLU A 290 -51.64 65.19 104.40
C GLU A 290 -51.23 66.06 105.60
N GLY A 291 -50.11 66.77 105.49
CA GLY A 291 -49.70 67.77 106.48
C GLY A 291 -50.72 68.91 106.66
N LEU A 292 -51.33 69.38 105.56
CA LEU A 292 -52.42 70.36 105.60
C LEU A 292 -53.70 69.78 106.21
N ARG A 293 -54.10 68.55 105.83
CA ARG A 293 -55.26 67.86 106.38
C ARG A 293 -55.17 67.72 107.89
N ARG A 294 -53.99 67.36 108.42
CA ARG A 294 -53.73 67.26 109.86
C ARG A 294 -53.96 68.61 110.57
N LYS A 295 -53.50 69.72 109.98
CA LYS A 295 -53.68 71.08 110.55
C LYS A 295 -55.15 71.55 110.55
N VAL A 296 -55.95 71.11 109.57
CA VAL A 296 -57.35 71.55 109.41
C VAL A 296 -58.32 70.80 110.33
N LEU A 297 -58.04 69.53 110.65
CA LEU A 297 -58.89 68.73 111.55
C LEU A 297 -58.87 69.19 113.01
N GLU A 298 -57.85 69.93 113.44
CA GLU A 298 -57.67 70.30 114.85
C GLU A 298 -58.46 71.54 115.30
N LYS A 299 -58.92 72.38 114.37
CA LYS A 299 -59.58 73.66 114.73
C LYS A 299 -60.75 73.96 113.81
N VAL A 300 -61.94 73.42 114.11
CA VAL A 300 -63.24 74.13 114.04
C VAL A 300 -64.34 73.18 114.53
N GLY A 301 -64.90 73.46 115.72
CA GLY A 301 -66.19 72.91 116.13
C GLY A 301 -67.32 73.59 115.34
N ARG A 302 -68.04 72.84 114.50
CA ARG A 302 -69.15 73.35 113.68
C ARG A 302 -70.30 73.81 114.58
N LYS A 303 -70.58 75.13 114.60
CA LYS A 303 -71.76 75.70 115.27
C LYS A 303 -72.99 75.67 114.33
N PRO A 304 -74.09 74.98 114.70
CA PRO A 304 -75.27 74.81 113.84
C PRO A 304 -76.11 76.09 113.67
N GLU A 305 -75.99 77.07 114.55
CA GLU A 305 -76.73 78.35 114.49
C GLU A 305 -76.31 79.26 113.31
N ARG A 306 -75.22 78.95 112.61
CA ARG A 306 -74.77 79.71 111.43
C ARG A 306 -75.73 79.57 110.25
N LEU A 307 -76.53 78.49 110.20
CA LEU A 307 -77.39 78.18 109.07
C LEU A 307 -78.58 79.14 108.91
N THR A 308 -79.00 79.84 109.97
CA THR A 308 -80.22 80.67 109.99
C THR A 308 -79.97 82.17 109.84
N LYS A 309 -78.71 82.60 109.75
CA LYS A 309 -78.36 84.03 109.59
C LYS A 309 -77.96 84.35 108.15
N PRO A 310 -78.60 85.34 107.49
CA PRO A 310 -78.18 85.81 106.17
C PRO A 310 -76.70 86.23 106.18
N THR A 311 -75.95 85.81 105.16
CA THR A 311 -74.51 86.11 105.03
C THR A 311 -74.27 87.61 104.85
N SER A 312 -73.10 88.12 105.25
CA SER A 312 -72.79 89.56 105.08
C SER A 312 -72.89 90.00 103.61
N GLY A 313 -72.60 89.09 102.68
CA GLY A 313 -72.83 89.29 101.24
C GLY A 313 -74.30 89.50 100.87
N TRP A 314 -75.24 88.85 101.57
CA TRP A 314 -76.68 89.04 101.37
C TRP A 314 -77.15 90.41 101.87
N ASN A 315 -76.66 90.86 103.03
CA ASN A 315 -76.94 92.20 103.55
C ASN A 315 -76.41 93.32 102.63
N ASN A 316 -75.27 93.12 101.98
CA ASN A 316 -74.74 94.10 101.01
C ASN A 316 -75.62 94.19 99.75
N ARG A 317 -76.11 93.08 99.20
CA ARG A 317 -77.00 93.08 98.02
C ARG A 317 -78.34 93.78 98.27
N LEU A 318 -78.88 93.70 99.49
CA LEU A 318 -80.12 94.37 99.88
C LEU A 318 -79.97 95.91 99.95
N ARG A 319 -78.78 96.42 100.27
CA ARG A 319 -78.50 97.86 100.27
C ARG A 319 -78.25 98.39 98.85
N SER A 320 -77.54 97.62 98.01
CA SER A 320 -77.24 98.00 96.61
C SER A 320 -78.49 98.09 95.72
N THR A 321 -79.51 97.27 95.97
CA THR A 321 -80.73 97.19 95.15
C THR A 321 -81.68 98.36 95.32
N ARG A 322 -81.64 99.08 96.46
CA ARG A 322 -82.50 100.26 96.70
C ARG A 322 -81.98 101.54 96.05
N ALA A 323 -80.65 101.65 95.84
CA ALA A 323 -80.02 102.76 95.12
C ALA A 323 -80.09 102.61 93.59
N ALA A 324 -79.95 101.38 93.06
CA ALA A 324 -79.98 101.11 91.61
C ALA A 324 -81.36 101.30 90.95
N ARG A 325 -82.46 101.31 91.72
CA ARG A 325 -83.83 101.35 91.19
C ARG A 325 -84.31 102.76 90.80
N ARG A 326 -83.67 103.84 91.28
CA ARG A 326 -83.95 105.24 90.90
C ARG A 326 -83.20 105.70 89.64
N ALA A 327 -81.98 105.22 89.41
CA ALA A 327 -81.17 105.58 88.24
C ALA A 327 -81.64 104.91 86.93
N ARG A 328 -82.30 103.75 87.03
CA ARG A 328 -82.67 102.91 85.85
C ARG A 328 -83.93 103.37 85.11
N LYS A 329 -84.79 104.20 85.72
CA LYS A 329 -86.02 104.70 85.06
C LYS A 329 -85.78 105.84 84.06
N GLN A 330 -84.75 106.68 84.26
CA GLN A 330 -84.41 107.77 83.32
C GLN A 330 -83.56 107.32 82.12
N SER A 331 -82.93 106.14 82.18
CA SER A 331 -82.08 105.60 81.11
C SER A 331 -82.81 104.64 80.17
N MET A 332 -83.96 104.08 80.56
CA MET A 332 -84.72 103.12 79.75
C MET A 332 -85.62 103.80 78.70
N GLU A 333 -86.06 105.04 78.95
CA GLU A 333 -86.88 105.83 78.02
C GLU A 333 -86.08 106.33 76.80
N ARG A 334 -84.75 106.47 76.93
CA ARG A 334 -83.82 106.80 75.82
C ARG A 334 -83.45 105.61 74.92
N VAL A 335 -83.53 104.39 75.41
CA VAL A 335 -83.18 103.18 74.63
C VAL A 335 -84.37 102.67 73.81
N LEU A 336 -85.59 102.96 74.25
CA LEU A 336 -86.81 102.53 73.57
C LEU A 336 -87.16 103.33 72.30
N GLN A 337 -86.47 104.44 72.00
CA GLN A 337 -86.66 105.20 70.75
C GLN A 337 -85.74 104.78 69.60
N ASN A 338 -84.65 104.04 69.84
CA ASN A 338 -83.60 103.79 68.84
C ASN A 338 -83.20 102.31 68.63
N TRP A 339 -84.03 101.34 69.02
CA TRP A 339 -83.72 99.92 68.83
C TRP A 339 -84.69 99.24 67.87
N GLN A 340 -84.26 99.16 66.60
CA GLN A 340 -84.76 98.19 65.61
C GLN A 340 -84.02 96.86 65.82
N THR A 341 -84.77 95.79 66.12
CA THR A 341 -84.25 94.42 66.12
C THR A 341 -84.30 93.83 64.70
N PRO A 342 -83.18 93.32 64.15
CA PRO A 342 -83.21 92.54 62.91
C PRO A 342 -83.94 91.21 63.10
N THR A 343 -84.76 90.83 62.12
CA THR A 343 -85.76 89.76 62.17
C THR A 343 -85.27 88.38 61.73
N SER A 344 -83.95 88.14 61.61
CA SER A 344 -83.44 86.84 61.17
C SER A 344 -82.10 86.46 61.79
N ILE A 345 -82.02 85.19 62.23
CA ILE A 345 -80.85 84.58 62.87
C ILE A 345 -79.74 84.18 61.84
N PHE A 346 -80.00 84.40 60.54
CA PHE A 346 -79.11 84.00 59.45
C PHE A 346 -78.20 85.11 58.89
N ASP A 347 -78.33 86.36 59.35
CA ASP A 347 -77.50 87.49 58.86
C ASP A 347 -76.27 87.80 59.75
N LEU A 348 -75.86 86.83 60.58
CA LEU A 348 -74.67 86.94 61.42
C LEU A 348 -73.40 86.72 60.60
N ALA A 349 -72.58 87.77 60.46
CA ALA A 349 -71.27 87.72 59.82
C ALA A 349 -70.35 86.68 60.50
N LYS A 350 -69.82 85.74 59.68
CA LYS A 350 -68.93 84.66 60.12
C LYS A 350 -67.64 85.22 60.74
N LEU A 351 -67.33 84.75 61.95
CA LEU A 351 -66.12 85.06 62.71
C LEU A 351 -64.86 84.60 61.96
N GLY A 352 -63.88 85.51 61.83
CA GLY A 352 -62.63 85.32 61.10
C GLY A 352 -61.70 84.24 61.68
N VAL A 353 -60.94 83.61 60.77
CA VAL A 353 -59.99 82.52 61.06
C VAL A 353 -58.71 83.05 61.76
N PRO A 354 -58.16 82.35 62.77
CA PRO A 354 -56.97 82.78 63.53
C PRO A 354 -55.66 82.82 62.71
N LEU A 355 -54.79 83.77 63.04
CA LEU A 355 -53.60 84.19 62.28
C LEU A 355 -52.46 83.16 62.12
N TRP A 356 -52.45 82.04 62.83
CA TRP A 356 -51.38 81.01 62.73
C TRP A 356 -51.57 80.02 61.56
N ARG A 357 -52.65 80.17 60.78
CA ARG A 357 -52.94 79.40 59.55
C ARG A 357 -52.49 80.09 58.25
N LYS A 358 -51.70 81.17 58.34
CA LYS A 358 -51.08 81.81 57.17
C LYS A 358 -49.60 81.36 57.10
N GLU A 359 -49.29 80.45 56.18
CA GLU A 359 -47.90 80.04 55.87
C GLU A 359 -47.10 81.15 55.15
N PRO A 360 -45.78 80.97 54.94
CA PRO A 360 -45.41 80.60 53.57
C PRO A 360 -44.26 79.59 53.43
N HIS A 361 -44.47 78.68 52.47
CA HIS A 361 -43.48 77.98 51.67
C HIS A 361 -42.17 78.75 51.41
N HIS A 362 -41.03 78.07 51.55
CA HIS A 362 -39.77 78.44 50.90
C HIS A 362 -39.28 77.32 49.99
N GLN A 363 -38.87 77.75 48.80
CA GLN A 363 -38.58 76.98 47.62
C GLN A 363 -37.19 76.34 47.67
N LEU A 364 -37.09 75.26 46.89
CA LEU A 364 -35.90 74.53 46.47
C LEU A 364 -34.77 75.45 45.97
N ASN A 365 -33.54 75.06 46.31
CA ASN A 365 -32.39 75.07 45.41
C ASN A 365 -31.63 73.76 45.60
#